data_AF-A0A1I5HHU9-F1
#
_entry.id   AF-A0A1I5HHU9-F1
#
_cell.length_a   1.000
_cell.length_b   1.000
_cell.length_c   1.000
_cell.angle_alpha   90.00
_cell.angle_beta   90.00
_cell.angle_gamma   90.00
#
_symmetry.space_group_name_H-M   'P 1'
#
loop_
_entity.id
_entity.type
_entity.pdbx_description
1 polymer ?
#
loop_
_entity_poly.entity_id
_entity_poly.type
_entity_poly.pdbx_seq_one_letter_code
_entity_poly.pdbx_strand_id
1 'polypeptide(L)'
;MPVLHITKNDIHLCSVGSDDVWMFSASVHADIWGPACSELTVTGGGKRRSDGSFDFLIWEMAHALRKGDRIVFSFEEGSASSPRQPAIDDETPAEDMPTDLVASGEDITRLAARPKSNQDCRWRCVVYGEPEILVLPDDHRQNLDLHLLWNEMRAHRVRVGLSRSSLDEVMSRSGGEDVFLEYIEETARIELGIE
;
A
#
# COMPACT_ATOMS: atom_id res chain seq x y z
N MET A 1 21.28 7.14 -1.04
CA MET A 1 20.54 6.00 -0.45
C MET A 1 19.22 6.60 0.00
N PRO A 2 18.07 6.05 -0.43
CA PRO A 2 16.78 6.66 -0.14
C PRO A 2 16.09 6.07 1.09
N VAL A 3 15.21 6.87 1.66
CA VAL A 3 14.30 6.50 2.75
C VAL A 3 12.89 6.93 2.40
N LEU A 4 11.92 6.06 2.71
CA LEU A 4 10.51 6.41 2.68
C LEU A 4 10.08 6.81 4.08
N HIS A 5 9.78 8.08 4.30
CA HIS A 5 9.19 8.59 5.53
C HIS A 5 7.67 8.68 5.39
N ILE A 6 6.95 8.16 6.38
CA ILE A 6 5.49 8.12 6.39
C ILE A 6 4.98 8.83 7.64
N THR A 7 4.07 9.79 7.43
CA THR A 7 3.39 10.50 8.52
C THR A 7 1.88 10.43 8.35
N LYS A 8 1.17 10.46 9.48
CA LYS A 8 -0.28 10.61 9.56
C LYS A 8 -0.60 11.86 10.35
N ASN A 9 -1.31 12.82 9.76
CA ASN A 9 -1.66 14.09 10.39
C ASN A 9 -0.44 14.78 11.03
N ASP A 10 0.68 14.79 10.29
CA ASP A 10 2.00 15.31 10.73
C ASP A 10 2.68 14.55 11.88
N ILE A 11 2.11 13.42 12.32
CA ILE A 11 2.71 12.54 13.30
C ILE A 11 3.47 11.44 12.56
N HIS A 12 4.73 11.23 12.93
CA HIS A 12 5.55 10.16 12.38
C HIS A 12 4.93 8.79 12.66
N LEU A 13 4.72 7.99 11.60
CA LEU A 13 4.34 6.58 11.73
C LEU A 13 5.58 5.70 11.63
N CYS A 14 6.22 5.70 10.48
CA CYS A 14 7.41 4.89 10.25
C CYS A 14 8.29 5.46 9.12
N SER A 15 9.52 4.95 9.05
CA SER A 15 10.51 5.19 8.00
C SER A 15 11.05 3.85 7.54
N VAL A 16 11.17 3.66 6.23
CA VAL A 16 11.80 2.47 5.64
C VAL A 16 13.02 2.90 4.84
N GLY A 17 14.20 2.60 5.37
CA GLY A 17 15.49 2.99 4.80
C GLY A 17 16.11 1.90 3.93
N SER A 18 16.73 2.28 2.82
CA SER A 18 17.33 1.34 1.85
C SER A 18 18.49 0.49 2.38
N ASP A 19 19.05 0.82 3.55
CA ASP A 19 20.13 0.02 4.15
C ASP A 19 19.60 -1.33 4.66
N ASP A 20 18.37 -1.35 5.17
CA ASP A 20 17.76 -2.55 5.76
C ASP A 20 17.07 -3.44 4.72
N VAL A 21 16.64 -2.86 3.59
CA VAL A 21 15.79 -3.54 2.61
C VAL A 21 16.35 -3.52 1.19
N TRP A 22 16.08 -4.58 0.42
CA TRP A 22 16.26 -4.56 -1.04
C TRP A 22 15.02 -4.04 -1.77
N MET A 23 13.86 -4.08 -1.11
CA MET A 23 12.61 -3.49 -1.59
C MET A 23 11.70 -3.07 -0.44
N PHE A 24 10.85 -2.07 -0.67
CA PHE A 24 9.75 -1.76 0.22
C PHE A 24 8.47 -1.47 -0.57
N SER A 25 7.33 -1.68 0.09
CA SER A 25 6.00 -1.34 -0.37
C SER A 25 5.25 -0.59 0.73
N ALA A 26 4.59 0.49 0.34
CA ALA A 26 3.58 1.14 1.18
C ALA A 26 2.27 1.19 0.39
N SER A 27 1.20 0.64 0.96
CA SER A 27 -0.11 0.59 0.32
C SER A 27 -1.18 1.20 1.21
N VAL A 28 -2.08 1.97 0.60
CA VAL A 28 -3.36 2.35 1.21
C VAL A 28 -4.44 1.66 0.40
N HIS A 29 -5.33 0.95 1.08
CA HIS A 29 -6.44 0.25 0.48
C HIS A 29 -7.76 0.74 1.08
N ALA A 30 -8.81 0.80 0.28
CA ALA A 30 -10.17 0.97 0.75
C ALA A 30 -11.15 0.15 -0.08
N ASP A 31 -12.21 -0.30 0.58
CA ASP A 31 -13.37 -0.88 -0.08
C ASP A 31 -14.67 -0.27 0.49
N ILE A 32 -15.75 -0.31 -0.29
CA ILE A 32 -17.03 0.29 0.12
C ILE A 32 -17.72 -0.41 1.29
N TRP A 33 -17.33 -1.62 1.64
CA TRP A 33 -17.97 -2.47 2.66
C TRP A 33 -17.20 -2.49 3.98
N GLY A 34 -15.91 -2.15 3.96
CA GLY A 34 -14.98 -2.27 5.07
C GLY A 34 -15.37 -1.43 6.29
N PRO A 35 -15.00 -1.88 7.51
CA PRO A 35 -15.27 -1.12 8.73
C PRO A 35 -14.40 0.14 8.85
N ALA A 36 -13.21 0.16 8.25
CA ALA A 36 -12.35 1.32 8.12
C ALA A 36 -12.61 2.02 6.79
N CYS A 37 -12.44 3.35 6.75
CA CYS A 37 -12.57 4.10 5.49
C CYS A 37 -11.42 3.75 4.54
N SER A 38 -10.23 3.51 5.08
CA SER A 38 -9.07 2.98 4.37
C SER A 38 -8.09 2.37 5.38
N GLU A 39 -7.12 1.59 4.92
CA GLU A 39 -6.09 0.96 5.75
C GLU A 39 -4.72 1.14 5.11
N LEU A 40 -3.73 1.57 5.89
CA LEU A 40 -2.33 1.67 5.48
C LEU A 40 -1.56 0.43 5.91
N THR A 41 -0.79 -0.15 4.98
CA THR A 41 0.16 -1.23 5.24
C THR A 41 1.53 -0.87 4.68
N VAL A 42 2.59 -1.17 5.42
CA VAL A 42 3.98 -0.88 5.04
C VAL A 42 4.84 -2.10 5.28
N THR A 43 5.42 -2.63 4.20
CA THR A 43 6.18 -3.88 4.20
C THR A 43 7.45 -3.76 3.37
N GLY A 44 8.35 -4.74 3.46
CA GLY A 44 9.55 -4.79 2.66
C GLY A 44 10.26 -6.13 2.73
N GLY A 45 11.25 -6.29 1.86
CA GLY A 45 12.14 -7.46 1.86
C GLY A 45 13.48 -7.06 2.43
N GLY A 46 13.92 -7.73 3.50
CA GLY A 46 15.25 -7.55 4.09
C GLY A 46 16.36 -7.97 3.13
N LYS A 47 17.53 -7.34 3.20
CA LYS A 47 18.67 -7.67 2.31
C LYS A 47 18.98 -9.16 2.29
N ARG A 48 19.38 -9.65 1.11
CA ARG A 48 19.74 -11.07 0.93
C ARG A 48 20.97 -11.42 1.75
N ARG A 49 20.86 -12.47 2.56
CA ARG A 49 21.95 -13.04 3.35
C ARG A 49 22.91 -13.84 2.48
N SER A 50 24.08 -14.18 3.01
CA SER A 50 25.10 -14.96 2.31
C SER A 50 24.66 -16.36 1.91
N ASP A 51 23.68 -16.93 2.61
CA ASP A 51 23.05 -18.22 2.29
C ASP A 51 21.95 -18.11 1.22
N GLY A 52 21.65 -16.88 0.77
CA GLY A 52 20.63 -16.60 -0.22
C GLY A 52 19.22 -16.37 0.34
N SER A 53 19.01 -16.49 1.65
CA SER A 53 17.74 -16.18 2.33
C SER A 53 17.50 -14.67 2.46
N PHE A 54 16.27 -14.27 2.73
CA PHE A 54 15.88 -12.90 3.02
C PHE A 54 14.70 -12.89 4.00
N ASP A 55 14.52 -11.79 4.74
CA ASP A 55 13.40 -11.64 5.66
C ASP A 55 12.24 -10.92 4.99
N PHE A 56 11.00 -11.28 5.36
CA PHE A 56 9.85 -10.41 5.16
C PHE A 56 9.72 -9.48 6.36
N LEU A 57 9.68 -8.18 6.10
CA LEU A 57 9.70 -7.12 7.11
C LEU A 57 8.42 -6.31 7.03
N ILE A 58 7.91 -5.91 8.19
CA ILE A 58 6.63 -5.23 8.35
C ILE A 58 6.86 -4.02 9.25
N TRP A 59 6.54 -2.82 8.77
CA TRP A 59 6.61 -1.59 9.56
C TRP A 59 5.26 -1.15 10.09
N GLU A 60 4.19 -1.40 9.34
CA GLU A 60 2.83 -1.02 9.70
C GLU A 60 1.85 -2.05 9.13
N MET A 61 0.94 -2.56 9.96
CA MET A 61 -0.06 -3.56 9.56
C MET A 61 -1.46 -3.00 9.71
N ALA A 62 -2.17 -2.88 8.59
CA ALA A 62 -3.60 -2.56 8.56
C ALA A 62 -3.97 -1.35 9.46
N HIS A 63 -3.16 -0.30 9.41
CA HIS A 63 -3.38 0.91 10.20
C HIS A 63 -4.61 1.64 9.69
N ALA A 64 -5.68 1.57 10.49
CA ALA A 64 -6.97 2.12 10.10
C ALA A 64 -6.91 3.65 9.92
N LEU A 65 -7.42 4.11 8.79
CA LEU A 65 -7.60 5.50 8.41
C LEU A 65 -9.08 5.87 8.47
N ARG A 66 -9.33 7.11 8.89
CA ARG A 66 -10.66 7.69 9.04
C ARG A 66 -10.77 8.93 8.15
N LYS A 67 -12.00 9.32 7.81
CA LYS A 67 -12.27 10.61 7.19
C LYS A 67 -11.65 11.75 8.00
N GLY A 68 -11.02 12.68 7.29
CA GLY A 68 -10.19 13.75 7.82
C GLY A 68 -8.71 13.39 8.01
N ASP A 69 -8.31 12.12 7.91
CA ASP A 69 -6.90 11.75 8.01
C ASP A 69 -6.11 12.16 6.76
N ARG A 70 -4.87 12.60 6.97
CA ARG A 70 -3.90 12.91 5.92
C ARG A 70 -2.66 12.04 6.09
N ILE A 71 -2.32 11.29 5.05
CA ILE A 71 -1.10 10.51 4.97
C ILE A 71 -0.12 11.20 4.04
N VAL A 72 1.13 11.35 4.46
CA VAL A 72 2.20 11.89 3.62
C VAL A 72 3.31 10.86 3.51
N PHE A 73 3.66 10.54 2.27
CA PHE A 73 4.82 9.74 1.90
C PHE A 73 5.89 10.68 1.35
N SER A 74 7.02 10.77 2.03
CA SER A 74 8.18 11.52 1.60
C SER A 74 9.30 10.57 1.20
N PHE A 75 9.73 10.64 -0.05
CA PHE A 75 10.85 9.85 -0.56
C PHE A 75 12.08 10.74 -0.64
N GLU A 76 13.00 10.59 0.30
CA GLU A 76 14.08 11.55 0.55
C GLU A 76 15.44 10.86 0.63
N GLU A 77 16.52 11.64 0.65
CA GLU A 77 17.85 11.12 0.94
C GLU A 77 17.95 10.75 2.43
N GLY A 78 18.37 9.53 2.71
CA GLY A 78 18.48 8.97 4.05
C GLY A 78 18.47 7.45 3.98
N SER A 79 18.86 6.78 5.05
CA SER A 79 19.09 5.34 4.96
C SER A 79 18.63 4.52 6.16
N ALA A 80 18.24 5.19 7.25
CA ALA A 80 17.84 4.53 8.49
C ALA A 80 16.33 4.26 8.51
N SER A 81 15.95 3.01 8.80
CA SER A 81 14.57 2.66 9.12
C SER A 81 14.19 3.03 10.56
N SER A 82 12.91 3.31 10.79
CA SER A 82 12.35 3.59 12.11
C SER A 82 10.87 3.18 12.18
N PRO A 83 10.43 2.40 13.19
CA PRO A 83 11.26 1.72 14.17
C PRO A 83 12.13 0.64 13.50
N ARG A 84 13.25 0.28 14.15
CA ARG A 84 14.08 -0.85 13.71
C ARG A 84 13.33 -2.14 14.05
N GLN A 85 12.84 -2.84 13.03
CA GLN A 85 12.01 -4.03 13.22
C GLN A 85 12.86 -5.24 13.63
N PRO A 86 12.37 -6.11 14.54
CA PRO A 86 12.91 -7.45 14.67
C PRO A 86 12.56 -8.27 13.42
N ALA A 87 13.49 -9.08 12.93
CA ALA A 87 13.16 -10.08 11.91
C ALA A 87 12.10 -11.02 12.50
N ILE A 88 11.00 -11.23 11.76
CA ILE A 88 10.06 -12.30 12.09
C ILE A 88 10.74 -13.57 11.62
N ASP A 89 11.05 -14.49 12.54
CA ASP A 89 11.44 -15.85 12.19
C ASP A 89 10.22 -16.47 11.53
N ASP A 90 10.30 -16.68 10.22
CA ASP A 90 9.26 -17.33 9.44
C ASP A 90 9.25 -18.80 9.88
N GLU A 91 8.45 -19.13 10.91
CA GLU A 91 8.04 -20.51 11.16
C GLU A 91 7.24 -20.91 9.93
N THR A 92 7.96 -21.40 8.92
CA THR A 92 7.41 -21.79 7.62
C THR A 92 6.31 -22.81 7.91
N PRO A 93 5.02 -22.48 7.71
CA PRO A 93 3.99 -23.50 7.79
C PRO A 93 4.38 -24.55 6.76
N ALA A 94 4.42 -25.82 7.17
CA ALA A 94 4.76 -26.92 6.27
C ALA A 94 4.00 -26.75 4.95
N GLU A 95 4.75 -26.59 3.85
CA GLU A 95 4.20 -26.46 2.50
C GLU A 95 3.43 -27.74 2.16
N ASP A 96 2.12 -27.73 2.38
CA ASP A 96 1.20 -28.67 1.76
C ASP A 96 -0.13 -27.98 1.54
N MET A 97 -0.18 -27.21 0.44
CA MET A 97 -1.26 -27.16 -0.56
C MET A 97 -1.14 -25.82 -1.32
N PRO A 98 -1.27 -25.82 -2.66
CA PRO A 98 -1.51 -24.59 -3.39
C PRO A 98 -2.86 -24.04 -2.90
N THR A 99 -2.82 -23.04 -2.02
CA THR A 99 -4.02 -22.33 -1.61
C THR A 99 -4.34 -21.39 -2.75
N ASP A 100 -5.08 -21.89 -3.73
CA ASP A 100 -5.73 -21.04 -4.71
C ASP A 100 -6.82 -20.28 -3.94
N LEU A 101 -6.43 -19.18 -3.30
CA LEU A 101 -7.27 -18.29 -2.49
C LEU A 101 -8.20 -17.46 -3.39
N VAL A 102 -8.71 -18.05 -4.46
CA VAL A 102 -9.77 -17.46 -5.27
C VAL A 102 -11.05 -17.69 -4.49
N ALA A 103 -11.62 -16.64 -3.89
CA ALA A 103 -12.86 -16.85 -3.15
C ALA A 103 -13.95 -17.33 -4.10
N SER A 104 -14.84 -18.16 -3.55
CA SER A 104 -15.92 -18.77 -4.31
C SER A 104 -16.89 -17.70 -4.84
N GLY A 105 -17.65 -18.01 -5.89
CA GLY A 105 -18.70 -17.11 -6.37
C GLY A 105 -19.77 -16.79 -5.30
N GLU A 106 -19.96 -17.69 -4.33
CA GLU A 106 -20.83 -17.47 -3.17
C GLU A 106 -20.24 -16.43 -2.21
N ASP A 107 -18.93 -16.46 -1.95
CA ASP A 107 -18.24 -15.45 -1.14
C ASP A 107 -18.30 -14.07 -1.79
N ILE A 108 -18.09 -13.99 -3.10
CA ILE A 108 -18.19 -12.75 -3.88
C ILE A 108 -19.61 -12.19 -3.77
N THR A 109 -20.63 -13.03 -3.97
CA THR A 109 -22.03 -12.63 -3.84
C THR A 109 -22.35 -12.12 -2.43
N ARG A 110 -21.85 -12.81 -1.41
CA ARG A 110 -22.03 -12.43 0.00
C ARG A 110 -21.35 -11.10 0.33
N LEU A 111 -20.16 -10.85 -0.22
CA LEU A 111 -19.46 -9.57 -0.09
C LEU A 111 -20.25 -8.45 -0.76
N ALA A 112 -20.69 -8.65 -2.01
CA ALA A 112 -21.46 -7.67 -2.77
C ALA A 112 -22.78 -7.28 -2.09
N ALA A 113 -23.39 -8.20 -1.33
CA ALA A 113 -24.63 -7.97 -0.60
C ALA A 113 -24.47 -7.20 0.73
N ARG A 114 -23.23 -6.94 1.18
CA ARG A 114 -23.00 -6.20 2.43
C ARG A 114 -23.48 -4.75 2.32
N PRO A 115 -23.93 -4.14 3.43
CA PRO A 115 -24.15 -2.69 3.48
C PRO A 115 -22.91 -1.94 3.04
N LYS A 116 -23.09 -0.92 2.19
CA LYS A 116 -22.00 -0.11 1.66
C LYS A 116 -21.78 1.07 2.60
N SER A 117 -20.80 0.96 3.49
CA SER A 117 -20.53 1.94 4.56
C SER A 117 -19.60 3.08 4.15
N ASN A 118 -18.78 2.90 3.10
CA ASN A 118 -17.77 3.87 2.65
C ASN A 118 -18.01 4.39 1.23
N GLN A 119 -19.26 4.44 0.74
CA GLN A 119 -19.55 4.94 -0.61
C GLN A 119 -19.16 6.40 -0.82
N ASP A 120 -19.10 7.17 0.26
CA ASP A 120 -18.71 8.58 0.29
C ASP A 120 -17.24 8.77 0.69
N CYS A 121 -16.46 7.70 0.87
CA CYS A 121 -15.02 7.79 1.11
C CYS A 121 -14.34 8.31 -0.15
N ARG A 122 -13.83 9.55 -0.08
CA ARG A 122 -13.11 10.19 -1.17
C ARG A 122 -11.64 10.28 -0.81
N TRP A 123 -10.79 10.01 -1.79
CA TRP A 123 -9.36 10.23 -1.66
C TRP A 123 -8.96 11.45 -2.47
N ARG A 124 -8.22 12.34 -1.82
CA ARG A 124 -7.52 13.45 -2.45
C ARG A 124 -6.04 13.13 -2.50
N CYS A 125 -5.54 12.77 -3.67
CA CYS A 125 -4.15 12.44 -3.91
C CYS A 125 -3.44 13.61 -4.57
N VAL A 126 -2.35 14.07 -3.96
CA VAL A 126 -1.46 15.08 -4.51
C VAL A 126 -0.08 14.48 -4.65
N VAL A 127 0.38 14.41 -5.88
CA VAL A 127 1.75 14.03 -6.22
C VAL A 127 2.49 15.31 -6.62
N TYR A 128 3.67 15.55 -6.05
CA TYR A 128 4.43 16.75 -6.38
C TYR A 128 4.71 16.87 -7.88
N GLY A 129 4.29 17.98 -8.49
CA GLY A 129 4.43 18.23 -9.93
C GLY A 129 3.20 17.87 -10.76
N GLU A 130 2.26 17.10 -10.20
CA GLU A 130 1.06 16.64 -10.88
C GLU A 130 -0.19 17.41 -10.44
N PRO A 131 -1.23 17.48 -11.29
CA PRO A 131 -2.54 17.95 -10.86
C PRO A 131 -3.09 17.12 -9.70
N GLU A 132 -3.85 17.75 -8.82
CA GLU A 132 -4.58 17.03 -7.77
C GLU A 132 -5.55 16.01 -8.38
N ILE A 133 -5.55 14.80 -7.83
CA ILE A 133 -6.39 13.68 -8.26
C ILE A 133 -7.40 13.39 -7.17
N LEU A 134 -8.68 13.49 -7.52
CA LEU A 134 -9.79 13.08 -6.68
C LEU A 134 -10.30 11.72 -7.15
N VAL A 135 -10.35 10.75 -6.25
CA VAL A 135 -10.86 9.42 -6.54
C VAL A 135 -11.86 8.97 -5.48
N LEU A 136 -12.91 8.29 -5.91
CA LEU A 136 -13.96 7.75 -5.04
C LEU A 136 -14.36 6.37 -5.57
N PRO A 137 -14.80 5.43 -4.70
CA PRO A 137 -15.37 4.20 -5.18
C PRO A 137 -16.76 4.48 -5.78
N ASP A 138 -17.24 3.57 -6.63
CA ASP A 138 -18.61 3.59 -7.13
C ASP A 138 -19.21 2.17 -7.20
N ASP A 139 -20.41 2.07 -7.75
CA ASP A 139 -21.12 0.79 -7.85
C ASP A 139 -20.48 -0.21 -8.82
N HIS A 140 -19.56 0.23 -9.68
CA HIS A 140 -18.81 -0.62 -10.62
C HIS A 140 -17.38 -0.89 -10.15
N ARG A 141 -16.72 0.08 -9.52
CA ARG A 141 -15.35 -0.02 -8.97
C ARG A 141 -15.37 0.30 -7.48
N GLN A 142 -15.50 -0.75 -6.69
CA GLN A 142 -15.75 -0.66 -5.25
C GLN A 142 -14.47 -0.51 -4.40
N ASN A 143 -13.30 -0.75 -5.00
CA ASN A 143 -12.02 -0.75 -4.31
C ASN A 143 -11.14 0.40 -4.81
N LEU A 144 -10.43 1.03 -3.89
CA LEU A 144 -9.40 2.03 -4.15
C LEU A 144 -8.06 1.52 -3.63
N ASP A 145 -7.02 1.70 -4.42
CA ASP A 145 -5.66 1.26 -4.07
C ASP A 145 -4.64 2.34 -4.43
N LEU A 146 -3.87 2.78 -3.44
CA LEU A 146 -2.65 3.55 -3.64
C LEU A 146 -1.48 2.65 -3.26
N HIS A 147 -0.51 2.48 -4.14
CA HIS A 147 0.65 1.64 -3.89
C HIS A 147 1.94 2.33 -4.31
N LEU A 148 2.89 2.38 -3.37
CA LEU A 148 4.25 2.85 -3.59
C LEU A 148 5.18 1.63 -3.55
N LEU A 149 5.99 1.45 -4.59
CA LEU A 149 6.94 0.33 -4.70
C LEU A 149 8.34 0.86 -5.01
N TRP A 150 9.32 0.47 -4.20
CA TRP A 150 10.72 0.75 -4.45
C TRP A 150 11.54 -0.53 -4.40
N ASN A 151 12.63 -0.56 -5.19
CA ASN A 151 13.65 -1.60 -5.08
C ASN A 151 15.04 -1.05 -5.38
N GLU A 152 16.06 -1.74 -4.87
CA GLU A 152 17.46 -1.33 -4.98
C GLU A 152 17.99 -1.29 -6.42
N MET A 153 17.43 -2.09 -7.33
CA MET A 153 17.84 -2.10 -8.74
C MET A 153 17.56 -0.76 -9.45
N ARG A 154 16.60 0.02 -8.94
CA ARG A 154 16.20 1.33 -9.47
C ARG A 154 16.12 2.34 -8.33
N ALA A 155 17.18 2.40 -7.52
CA ALA A 155 17.19 3.11 -6.24
C ALA A 155 16.75 4.60 -6.30
N HIS A 156 16.99 5.29 -7.41
CA HIS A 156 16.70 6.72 -7.57
C HIS A 156 15.21 7.07 -7.76
N ARG A 157 14.32 6.07 -7.81
CA ARG A 157 12.89 6.30 -8.08
C ARG A 157 11.98 5.30 -7.38
N VAL A 158 10.79 5.76 -7.03
CA VAL A 158 9.69 4.95 -6.50
C VAL A 158 8.57 4.88 -7.54
N ARG A 159 7.98 3.70 -7.75
CA ARG A 159 6.78 3.55 -8.57
C ARG A 159 5.57 3.88 -7.70
N VAL A 160 4.71 4.77 -8.17
CA VAL A 160 3.47 5.14 -7.50
C VAL A 160 2.31 4.79 -8.42
N GLY A 161 1.37 4.00 -7.93
CA GLY A 161 0.14 3.63 -8.63
C GLY A 161 -1.08 3.98 -7.79
N LEU A 162 -2.03 4.68 -8.38
CA LEU A 162 -3.37 4.88 -7.83
C LEU A 162 -4.35 4.21 -8.78
N SER A 163 -5.18 3.31 -8.27
CA SER A 163 -6.11 2.55 -9.10
C SER A 163 -7.47 2.35 -8.43
N ARG A 164 -8.43 1.97 -9.26
CA ARG A 164 -9.79 1.61 -8.87
C ARG A 164 -10.13 0.25 -9.44
N SER A 165 -10.62 -0.65 -8.60
CA SER A 165 -10.93 -2.01 -9.04
C SER A 165 -12.34 -2.40 -8.63
N SER A 166 -13.03 -3.11 -9.51
CA SER A 166 -14.22 -3.87 -9.14
C SER A 166 -13.84 -5.07 -8.29
N LEU A 167 -14.80 -5.61 -7.53
CA LEU A 167 -14.61 -6.85 -6.80
C LEU A 167 -14.17 -7.98 -7.74
N ASP A 168 -14.81 -8.13 -8.90
CA ASP A 168 -14.46 -9.18 -9.87
C ASP A 168 -13.03 -9.05 -10.40
N GLU A 169 -12.55 -7.82 -10.65
CA GLU A 169 -11.17 -7.54 -11.08
C GLU A 169 -10.14 -7.91 -10.00
N VAL A 170 -10.44 -7.60 -8.73
CA VAL A 170 -9.60 -7.99 -7.59
C VAL A 170 -9.54 -9.51 -7.47
N MET A 171 -10.68 -10.19 -7.54
CA MET A 171 -10.79 -11.64 -7.36
C MET A 171 -10.16 -12.43 -8.51
N SER A 172 -10.27 -11.92 -9.74
CA SER A 172 -9.67 -12.53 -10.93
C SER A 172 -8.21 -12.11 -11.15
N ARG A 173 -7.68 -11.19 -10.35
CA ARG A 173 -6.34 -10.60 -10.50
C ARG A 173 -6.10 -10.02 -11.89
N SER A 174 -7.16 -9.56 -12.56
CA SER A 174 -7.08 -9.02 -13.92
C SER A 174 -6.51 -7.59 -13.98
N GLY A 175 -6.32 -6.97 -12.81
CA GLY A 175 -5.99 -5.54 -12.70
C GLY A 175 -7.23 -4.67 -12.81
N GLY A 176 -7.16 -3.47 -12.22
CA GLY A 176 -8.20 -2.44 -12.27
C GLY A 176 -7.88 -1.30 -13.24
N GLU A 177 -8.61 -0.20 -13.10
CA GLU A 177 -8.33 1.05 -13.79
C GLU A 177 -7.20 1.80 -13.07
N ASP A 178 -6.09 1.99 -13.77
CA ASP A 178 -5.01 2.87 -13.31
C ASP A 178 -5.44 4.34 -13.51
N VAL A 179 -5.69 5.03 -12.40
CA VAL A 179 -6.00 6.47 -12.37
C VAL A 179 -4.70 7.28 -12.45
N PHE A 180 -3.64 6.79 -11.83
CA PHE A 180 -2.30 7.35 -11.90
C PHE A 180 -1.28 6.21 -11.85
N LEU A 181 -0.25 6.26 -12.71
CA LEU A 181 0.82 5.28 -12.68
C LEU A 181 2.12 5.86 -13.20
N GLU A 182 3.02 6.24 -12.30
CA GLU A 182 4.30 6.83 -12.68
C GLU A 182 5.46 6.37 -11.82
N TYR A 183 6.67 6.69 -12.27
CA TYR A 183 7.87 6.62 -11.46
C TYR A 183 8.26 8.03 -11.05
N ILE A 184 8.43 8.25 -9.77
CA ILE A 184 8.79 9.55 -9.20
C ILE A 184 10.19 9.46 -8.60
N GLU A 185 11.00 10.49 -8.81
CA GLU A 185 12.41 10.53 -8.39
C GLU A 185 12.58 10.87 -6.89
N GLU A 186 13.81 10.78 -6.39
CA GLU A 186 14.20 11.22 -5.03
C GLU A 186 13.77 12.70 -4.78
N THR A 187 13.37 13.02 -3.55
CA THR A 187 12.69 14.26 -3.08
C THR A 187 11.19 14.37 -3.40
N ALA A 188 10.60 13.31 -3.95
CA ALA A 188 9.15 13.24 -4.16
C ALA A 188 8.36 13.25 -2.85
N ARG A 189 7.23 13.96 -2.87
CA ARG A 189 6.24 13.95 -1.81
C ARG A 189 4.88 13.58 -2.41
N ILE A 190 4.25 12.57 -1.82
CA ILE A 190 2.89 12.14 -2.13
C ILE A 190 2.04 12.37 -0.89
N GLU A 191 0.92 13.05 -1.06
CA GLU A 191 -0.06 13.31 0.00
C GLU A 191 -1.39 12.67 -0.36
N LEU A 192 -1.96 11.91 0.57
CA LEU A 192 -3.27 11.29 0.46
C LEU A 192 -4.16 11.80 1.60
N GLY A 193 -5.18 12.58 1.26
CA GLY A 193 -6.27 12.95 2.18
C GLY A 193 -7.43 11.96 2.06
N ILE A 194 -7.93 11.49 3.19
CA ILE A 194 -9.16 10.70 3.30
C ILE A 194 -10.29 11.65 3.66
N GLU A 195 -11.30 11.76 2.82
CA GLU A 195 -12.39 12.75 2.91
C GLU A 195 -13.77 12.09 3.04
#